data_AF-A0A7W1IGX5-F1
#
_entry.id   AF-A0A7W1IGX5-F1
#
_cell.length_a   1.000
_cell.length_b   1.000
_cell.length_c   1.000
_cell.angle_alpha   90.00
_cell.angle_beta   90.00
_cell.angle_gamma   90.00
#
_symmetry.space_group_name_H-M   'P 1'
#
loop_
_entity.id
_entity.type
_entity.pdbx_description
1 polymer ?
#
loop_
_entity_poly.entity_id
_entity_poly.type
_entity_poly.pdbx_seq_one_letter_code
_entity_poly.pdbx_strand_id
1 'polypeptide(L)'
;LYPHLENAFLNKADRSVTEIPTAKELRAIWETVNAKLATHLNGLGADEWFQKHSSVSQEDFVKEPHRNRLNVVIGRTNHLQYHMGQVALIKKSNTEAK
;
A
#
# COMPACT_ATOMS: atom_id res chain seq x y z
N LEU A 1 -2.38 5.61 -9.58
CA LEU A 1 -3.54 5.04 -10.30
C LEU A 1 -4.85 5.73 -9.89
N TYR A 2 -5.08 6.01 -8.62
CA TYR A 2 -6.33 6.62 -8.12
C TYR A 2 -6.06 7.81 -7.17
N PRO A 3 -5.52 8.95 -7.67
CA PRO A 3 -5.09 10.06 -6.81
C PRO A 3 -6.23 10.69 -6.00
N HIS A 4 -7.48 10.58 -6.47
CA HIS A 4 -8.65 11.09 -5.74
C HIS A 4 -8.88 10.41 -4.39
N LEU A 5 -8.30 9.21 -4.16
CA LEU A 5 -8.41 8.50 -2.88
C LEU A 5 -7.46 9.03 -1.81
N GLU A 6 -6.40 9.76 -2.19
CA GLU A 6 -5.36 10.21 -1.25
C GLU A 6 -5.93 11.12 -0.16
N ASN A 7 -6.91 11.97 -0.49
CA ASN A 7 -7.51 12.86 0.50
C ASN A 7 -8.18 12.08 1.64
N ALA A 8 -8.94 11.04 1.31
CA ALA A 8 -9.74 10.29 2.28
C ALA A 8 -8.95 9.20 3.02
N PHE A 9 -7.95 8.59 2.37
CA PHE A 9 -7.28 7.39 2.89
C PHE A 9 -5.80 7.59 3.27
N LEU A 10 -5.18 8.73 2.92
CA LEU A 10 -3.81 9.06 3.31
C LEU A 10 -3.73 10.36 4.13
N ASN A 11 -4.39 11.42 3.66
CA ASN A 11 -4.16 12.78 4.19
C ASN A 11 -5.07 13.15 5.35
N LYS A 12 -6.15 12.40 5.58
CA LYS A 12 -7.13 12.68 6.61
C LYS A 12 -7.44 11.43 7.42
N ALA A 13 -7.81 11.62 8.68
CA ALA A 13 -8.22 10.54 9.56
C ALA A 13 -9.59 9.96 9.16
N ASP A 14 -9.86 8.73 9.58
CA ASP A 14 -11.17 8.10 9.38
C ASP A 14 -12.32 8.98 9.92
N ARG A 15 -13.47 8.93 9.25
CA ARG A 15 -14.70 9.71 9.55
C ARG A 15 -14.59 11.24 9.42
N SER A 16 -13.48 11.77 8.91
CA SER A 16 -13.34 13.20 8.63
C SER A 16 -13.70 13.59 7.19
N VAL A 17 -13.93 12.61 6.32
CA VAL A 17 -14.46 12.77 4.97
C VAL A 17 -15.81 12.07 4.90
N THR A 18 -16.81 12.77 4.38
CA THR A 18 -18.21 12.31 4.36
C THR A 18 -18.50 11.34 3.21
N GLU A 19 -17.77 11.46 2.11
CA GLU A 19 -17.98 10.66 0.91
C GLU A 19 -16.74 9.80 0.63
N ILE A 20 -16.93 8.48 0.71
CA ILE A 20 -15.93 7.49 0.33
C ILE A 20 -16.56 6.45 -0.61
N PRO A 21 -15.79 5.83 -1.52
CA PRO A 21 -16.31 4.77 -2.38
C PRO A 21 -16.83 3.60 -1.56
N THR A 22 -17.75 2.84 -2.15
CA THR A 22 -18.30 1.63 -1.54
C THR A 22 -17.22 0.57 -1.32
N ALA A 23 -17.44 -0.35 -0.39
CA ALA A 23 -16.51 -1.47 -0.16
C ALA A 23 -16.30 -2.33 -1.42
N LYS A 24 -17.31 -2.44 -2.29
CA LYS A 24 -17.21 -3.15 -3.59
C LYS A 24 -16.23 -2.44 -4.52
N GLU A 25 -16.35 -1.12 -4.65
CA GLU A 25 -15.45 -0.31 -5.49
C GLU A 25 -14.02 -0.34 -4.95
N LEU A 26 -13.84 -0.20 -3.64
CA LEU A 26 -12.52 -0.25 -3.01
C LEU A 26 -11.82 -1.61 -3.23
N ARG A 27 -12.55 -2.73 -3.22
CA ARG A 27 -11.98 -4.06 -3.54
C ARG A 27 -11.53 -4.15 -5.00
N ALA A 28 -12.33 -3.67 -5.95
CA ALA A 28 -11.95 -3.67 -7.36
C ALA A 28 -10.72 -2.78 -7.63
N ILE A 29 -10.66 -1.62 -6.96
CA ILE A 29 -9.50 -0.72 -6.99
C ILE A 29 -8.26 -1.42 -6.40
N TRP A 30 -8.41 -2.08 -5.24
CA TRP A 30 -7.35 -2.83 -4.58
C TRP A 30 -6.78 -3.94 -5.50
N GLU A 31 -7.64 -4.72 -6.15
CA GLU A 31 -7.24 -5.75 -7.11
C GLU A 31 -6.45 -5.15 -8.28
N THR A 32 -6.93 -4.04 -8.84
CA THR A 32 -6.27 -3.35 -9.96
C THR A 32 -4.87 -2.85 -9.57
N VAL A 33 -4.73 -2.24 -8.39
CA VAL A 33 -3.43 -1.75 -7.89
C VAL A 33 -2.47 -2.93 -7.67
N ASN A 34 -2.92 -4.00 -7.03
CA ASN A 34 -2.07 -5.15 -6.74
C ASN A 34 -1.68 -5.93 -8.00
N ALA A 35 -2.57 -6.07 -8.98
CA ALA A 35 -2.24 -6.65 -10.27
C ALA A 35 -1.13 -5.85 -10.97
N LYS A 36 -1.24 -4.52 -10.98
CA LYS A 36 -0.21 -3.64 -11.56
C LYS A 36 1.13 -3.75 -10.83
N LEU A 37 1.11 -3.78 -9.49
CA LEU A 37 2.31 -4.00 -8.68
C LEU A 37 2.93 -5.36 -9.00
N ALA A 38 2.15 -6.44 -9.01
CA ALA A 38 2.65 -7.78 -9.32
C ALA A 38 3.32 -7.85 -10.70
N THR A 39 2.73 -7.24 -11.73
CA THR A 39 3.36 -7.15 -13.06
C THR A 39 4.74 -6.47 -12.99
N HIS A 40 4.86 -5.35 -12.28
CA HIS A 40 6.13 -4.63 -12.18
C HIS A 40 7.16 -5.39 -11.33
N LEU A 41 6.76 -5.96 -10.19
CA LEU A 41 7.66 -6.66 -9.29
C LEU A 41 8.17 -7.97 -9.92
N ASN A 42 7.32 -8.70 -10.65
CA ASN A 42 7.73 -9.92 -11.37
C ASN A 42 8.66 -9.63 -12.57
N GLY A 43 8.63 -8.40 -13.09
CA GLY A 43 9.49 -7.97 -14.19
C GLY A 43 10.86 -7.43 -13.75
N LEU A 44 11.09 -7.22 -12.45
CA LEU A 44 12.37 -6.69 -11.95
C LEU A 44 13.44 -7.78 -11.92
N GLY A 45 14.60 -7.48 -12.51
CA GLY A 45 15.80 -8.28 -12.34
C GLY A 45 16.32 -8.25 -10.90
N ALA A 46 17.10 -9.26 -10.51
CA ALA A 46 17.64 -9.38 -9.15
C ALA A 46 18.43 -8.12 -8.72
N ASP A 47 19.30 -7.60 -9.58
CA ASP A 47 20.12 -6.42 -9.28
C ASP A 47 19.30 -5.13 -9.17
N GLU A 48 18.15 -5.06 -9.86
CA GLU A 48 17.29 -3.88 -9.83
C GLU A 48 16.64 -3.66 -8.47
N TRP A 49 16.44 -4.73 -7.69
CA TRP A 49 15.93 -4.66 -6.33
C TRP A 49 16.84 -3.88 -5.39
N PHE A 50 18.14 -3.93 -5.64
CA PHE A 50 19.18 -3.26 -4.86
C PHE A 50 19.49 -1.85 -5.36
N GLN A 51 18.81 -1.38 -6.41
CA GLN A 51 18.91 0.02 -6.86
C GLN A 51 18.11 0.95 -5.94
N LYS A 52 18.49 2.23 -5.94
CA LYS A 52 17.82 3.27 -5.17
C LYS A 52 16.34 3.42 -5.54
N HIS A 53 15.49 3.73 -4.57
CA HIS A 53 14.10 4.12 -4.84
C HIS A 53 14.00 5.61 -5.23
N SER A 54 12.83 6.04 -5.73
CA SER A 54 12.66 7.41 -6.26
C SER A 54 12.80 8.51 -5.20
N SER A 55 12.42 8.22 -3.95
CA SER A 55 12.48 9.18 -2.83
C SER A 55 13.84 9.30 -2.14
N VAL A 56 14.93 8.77 -2.69
CA VAL A 56 16.29 8.93 -2.13
C VAL A 56 17.24 9.52 -3.18
N SER A 57 18.05 10.49 -2.73
CA SER A 57 19.08 11.12 -3.55
C SER A 57 20.21 10.13 -3.87
N GLN A 58 20.99 10.41 -4.91
CA GLN A 58 22.16 9.56 -5.20
C GLN A 58 23.22 9.68 -4.10
N GLU A 59 23.42 10.89 -3.56
CA GLU A 59 24.38 11.15 -2.49
C GLU A 59 24.04 10.34 -1.23
N ASP A 60 22.79 10.39 -0.78
CA ASP A 60 22.35 9.64 0.41
C ASP A 60 22.41 8.14 0.17
N PHE A 61 22.06 7.68 -1.03
CA PHE A 61 22.09 6.26 -1.35
C PHE A 61 23.51 5.66 -1.33
N VAL A 62 24.53 6.43 -1.71
CA VAL A 62 25.94 5.99 -1.58
C VAL A 62 26.32 5.79 -0.11
N LYS A 63 25.81 6.64 0.80
CA LYS A 63 26.04 6.53 2.25
C LYS A 63 25.18 5.43 2.89
N GLU A 64 23.97 5.21 2.36
CA GLU A 64 22.95 4.32 2.90
C GLU A 64 22.38 3.39 1.80
N PRO A 65 23.17 2.43 1.28
CA PRO A 65 22.77 1.59 0.14
C PRO A 65 21.60 0.63 0.44
N HIS A 66 21.24 0.48 1.71
CA HIS A 66 20.03 -0.23 2.12
C HIS A 66 18.74 0.55 1.81
N ARG A 67 18.80 1.84 1.43
CA ARG A 67 17.64 2.64 0.98
C ARG A 67 17.26 2.30 -0.47
N ASN A 68 17.09 1.01 -0.74
CA ASN A 68 16.83 0.45 -2.06
C ASN A 68 15.35 0.06 -2.25
N ARG A 69 14.99 -0.35 -3.47
CA ARG A 69 13.61 -0.75 -3.83
C ARG A 69 13.10 -1.93 -3.00
N LEU A 70 13.95 -2.93 -2.72
CA LEU A 70 13.59 -4.08 -1.89
C LEU A 70 13.17 -3.64 -0.48
N ASN A 71 13.91 -2.72 0.12
CA ASN A 71 13.60 -2.22 1.45
C ASN A 71 12.26 -1.47 1.51
N VAL A 72 11.88 -0.77 0.43
CA VAL A 72 10.53 -0.17 0.32
C VAL A 72 9.46 -1.26 0.38
N VAL A 73 9.62 -2.35 -0.38
CA VAL A 73 8.64 -3.46 -0.39
C VAL A 73 8.54 -4.12 0.98
N ILE A 74 9.67 -4.45 1.62
CA ILE A 74 9.68 -5.01 2.98
C ILE A 74 8.93 -4.10 3.96
N GLY A 75 9.22 -2.79 3.93
CA GLY A 75 8.53 -1.81 4.78
C GLY A 75 7.02 -1.75 4.52
N ARG A 76 6.58 -1.81 3.27
CA ARG A 76 5.14 -1.82 2.91
C ARG A 76 4.46 -3.13 3.25
N THR A 77 5.16 -4.27 3.16
CA THR A 77 4.66 -5.57 3.62
C THR A 77 4.38 -5.55 5.11
N ASN A 78 5.31 -5.03 5.92
CA ASN A 78 5.12 -4.92 7.37
C ASN A 78 3.97 -3.97 7.73
N HIS A 79 3.83 -2.85 7.01
CA HIS A 79 2.69 -1.94 7.16
C HIS A 79 1.34 -2.63 6.84
N LEU A 80 1.28 -3.42 5.76
CA LEU A 80 0.10 -4.19 5.41
C LEU A 80 -0.22 -5.23 6.50
N GLN A 81 0.78 -5.93 7.04
CA GLN A 81 0.60 -6.89 8.13
C GLN A 81 0.05 -6.23 9.39
N TYR A 82 0.53 -5.04 9.74
CA TYR A 82 0.01 -4.25 10.86
C TYR A 82 -1.49 -3.98 10.71
N HIS A 83 -1.92 -3.49 9.54
CA HIS A 83 -3.34 -3.25 9.28
C HIS A 83 -4.16 -4.54 9.14
N MET A 84 -3.57 -5.63 8.66
CA MET A 84 -4.23 -6.94 8.64
C MET A 84 -4.59 -7.39 10.06
N GLY A 85 -3.73 -7.14 11.04
CA GLY A 85 -4.03 -7.37 12.46
C GLY A 85 -5.25 -6.57 12.93
N GLN A 86 -5.39 -5.31 12.52
CA GLN A 86 -6.56 -4.49 12.84
C GLN A 86 -7.84 -5.03 12.17
N VAL A 87 -7.75 -5.42 10.90
CA VAL A 87 -8.87 -6.03 10.16
C VAL A 87 -9.35 -7.32 10.83
N ALA A 88 -8.43 -8.13 11.37
CA ALA A 88 -8.78 -9.35 12.09
C ALA A 88 -9.61 -9.11 13.36
N LEU A 89 -9.57 -7.89 13.92
CA LEU A 89 -10.38 -7.50 15.10
C LEU A 89 -11.78 -7.01 14.73
N ILE A 90 -12.08 -6.84 13.44
CA ILE A 90 -13.41 -6.45 13.00
C ILE A 90 -14.39 -7.58 13.36
N LYS A 91 -15.25 -7.32 14.35
CA LYS A 91 -16.34 -8.24 14.70
C LYS A 91 -17.20 -8.44 13.46
N LYS A 92 -17.54 -9.70 13.14
CA LYS A 92 -18.65 -9.98 12.23
C LYS A 92 -19.87 -9.25 12.79
N SER A 93 -20.37 -8.24 12.10
CA SER A 93 -21.63 -7.62 12.48
C SER A 93 -22.72 -8.69 12.33
N ASN A 94 -23.48 -8.95 13.39
CA ASN A 94 -24.70 -9.77 13.35
C ASN A 94 -25.82 -9.04 12.55
N THR A 95 -25.57 -8.72 11.29
CA THR A 95 -26.53 -8.05 10.40
C THR A 95 -27.04 -8.99 9.30
N GLU A 96 -27.08 -10.29 9.61
CA GLU A 96 -27.81 -11.32 8.84
C GLU A 96 -28.63 -12.21 9.80
N ALA A 97 -29.25 -11.60 10.80
CA ALA A 97 -30.25 -12.25 11.64
C ALA A 97 -31.36 -11.25 11.97
N LYS A 98 -32.16 -10.89 10.97
CA LYS A 98 -33.59 -10.54 11.06
C LYS A 98 -34.16 -10.33 9.67
#